data_AF-A0A0J9X333-F1
#
_entry.id   AF-A0A0J9X333-F1
#
_cell.length_a   1.000
_cell.length_b   1.000
_cell.length_c   1.000
_cell.angle_alpha   90.00
_cell.angle_beta   90.00
_cell.angle_gamma   90.00
#
_symmetry.space_group_name_H-M   'P 1'
#
loop_
_entity.id
_entity.type
_entity.pdbx_description
1 polymer ?
#
loop_
_entity_poly.entity_id
_entity_poly.type
_entity_poly.pdbx_seq_one_letter_code
_entity_poly.pdbx_strand_id
1 'polypeptide(L)'
;MGKDYPAGYDFFIKKLRSAFRNRSTMTDPVEIEKAIGFGDFIKKELIALYSLKKYRYLKQNYSINENKFDEIERTIQSIESKV
;
A
#
# COMPACT_ATOMS: atom_id res chain seq x y z
N MET A 1 4.43 -8.56 -3.60
CA MET A 1 4.93 -7.88 -2.40
C MET A 1 6.38 -7.42 -2.54
N GLY A 2 7.33 -8.30 -2.87
CA GLY A 2 8.75 -7.90 -2.96
C GLY A 2 9.15 -7.11 -4.21
N LYS A 3 8.47 -7.30 -5.35
CA LYS A 3 8.86 -6.67 -6.62
C LYS A 3 8.68 -5.15 -6.62
N ASP A 4 7.64 -4.68 -5.94
CA ASP A 4 7.29 -3.25 -5.85
C ASP A 4 8.02 -2.54 -4.70
N TYR A 5 8.97 -3.23 -4.04
CA TYR A 5 9.71 -2.67 -2.92
C TYR A 5 10.62 -1.54 -3.40
N PRO A 6 10.69 -0.38 -2.71
CA PRO A 6 11.42 0.79 -3.20
C PRO A 6 12.91 0.54 -3.51
N ALA A 7 13.56 -0.34 -2.75
CA ALA A 7 14.97 -0.71 -2.95
C ALA A 7 15.18 -1.91 -3.90
N GLY A 8 14.11 -2.39 -4.55
CA GLY A 8 14.14 -3.52 -5.47
C GLY A 8 13.90 -4.89 -4.81
N TYR A 9 13.61 -5.87 -5.67
CA TYR A 9 13.27 -7.24 -5.28
C TYR A 9 14.41 -7.97 -4.57
N ASP A 10 15.63 -7.86 -5.09
CA ASP A 10 16.78 -8.59 -4.56
C ASP A 10 17.13 -8.13 -3.14
N PHE A 11 17.03 -6.81 -2.89
CA PHE A 11 17.22 -6.25 -1.56
C PHE A 11 16.18 -6.79 -0.56
N PHE A 12 14.90 -6.78 -0.97
CA PHE A 12 13.80 -7.29 -0.17
C PHE A 12 14.00 -8.78 0.19
N ILE A 13 14.30 -9.62 -0.80
CA ILE A 13 14.50 -11.05 -0.60
C ILE A 13 15.73 -11.33 0.26
N LYS A 14 16.83 -10.59 0.07
CA LYS A 14 18.03 -10.74 0.90
C LYS A 14 17.73 -10.46 2.37
N LYS A 15 16.98 -9.38 2.67
CA LYS A 15 16.57 -9.04 4.04
C LYS A 15 15.62 -10.08 4.62
N LEU A 16 14.63 -10.53 3.86
CA LEU A 16 13.68 -11.56 4.29
C LEU A 16 14.40 -12.86 4.65
N ARG A 17 15.26 -13.36 3.76
CA ARG A 17 16.05 -14.58 3.99
C ARG A 17 16.95 -14.44 5.21
N SER A 18 17.58 -13.28 5.41
CA SER A 18 18.40 -13.02 6.60
C SER A 18 17.58 -13.05 7.88
N ALA A 19 16.38 -12.48 7.89
CA ALA A 19 15.50 -12.46 9.06
C ALA A 19 15.10 -13.88 9.51
N PHE A 20 14.77 -14.76 8.55
CA PHE A 20 14.47 -16.16 8.85
C PHE A 20 15.72 -16.95 9.23
N ARG A 21 16.84 -16.77 8.52
CA ARG A 21 18.09 -17.46 8.82
C ARG A 21 18.59 -17.14 10.23
N ASN A 22 18.49 -15.89 10.67
CA ASN A 22 18.94 -15.47 12.01
C ASN A 22 18.12 -16.12 13.14
N ARG A 23 16.91 -16.61 12.85
CA ARG A 23 16.03 -17.29 13.82
C ARG A 23 15.98 -18.80 13.60
N SER A 24 16.83 -19.36 12.73
CA SER A 24 16.78 -20.79 12.37
C SER A 24 17.17 -21.74 13.50
N THR A 25 17.93 -21.25 14.49
CA THR A 25 18.39 -22.04 15.65
C THR A 25 17.49 -21.89 16.87
N MET A 26 16.36 -21.19 16.75
CA MET A 26 15.40 -21.00 17.85
C MET A 26 14.69 -22.33 18.12
N THR A 27 14.69 -22.78 19.37
CA THR A 27 14.11 -24.07 19.77
C THR A 27 12.93 -23.92 20.73
N ASP A 28 12.79 -22.77 21.39
CA ASP A 28 11.67 -22.51 22.30
C ASP A 28 10.38 -22.27 21.50
N PRO A 29 9.33 -23.09 21.68
CA PRO A 29 8.07 -22.96 20.96
C PRO A 29 7.39 -21.60 21.18
N VAL A 30 7.47 -21.02 22.38
CA VAL A 30 6.83 -19.73 22.70
C VAL A 30 7.47 -18.59 21.91
N GLU A 31 8.79 -18.61 21.82
CA GLU A 31 9.56 -17.64 21.05
C GLU A 31 9.35 -17.77 19.54
N ILE A 32 9.18 -18.99 19.02
CA ILE A 32 8.85 -19.25 17.62
C ILE A 32 7.48 -18.66 17.27
N GLU A 33 6.46 -18.89 18.09
CA GLU A 33 5.13 -18.33 17.86
C GLU A 33 5.14 -16.80 17.83
N LYS A 34 5.86 -16.17 18.77
CA LYS A 34 6.05 -14.71 18.77
C LYS A 34 6.73 -14.22 17.50
N ALA A 35 7.75 -14.93 17.01
CA ALA A 35 8.45 -14.57 15.78
C ALA A 35 7.55 -14.69 14.53
N ILE A 36 6.72 -15.73 14.47
CA ILE A 36 5.72 -15.90 13.39
C ILE A 36 4.69 -14.77 13.44
N GLY A 37 4.14 -14.47 14.62
CA GLY A 37 3.17 -13.39 14.81
C GLY A 37 3.74 -12.03 14.40
N PHE A 38 5.01 -11.78 14.69
CA PHE A 38 5.72 -10.59 14.21
C PHE A 38 5.85 -10.54 12.68
N GLY A 39 6.12 -11.67 12.04
CA GLY A 39 6.14 -11.79 10.58
C GLY A 39 4.79 -11.45 9.94
N ASP A 40 3.69 -11.95 10.52
CA ASP A 40 2.33 -11.65 10.06
C ASP A 40 1.95 -10.18 10.26
N PHE A 41 2.39 -9.59 11.37
CA PHE A 41 2.23 -8.15 11.61
C PHE A 41 2.92 -7.32 10.54
N ILE A 42 4.21 -7.59 10.25
CA ILE A 42 4.96 -6.88 9.19
C ILE A 42 4.30 -7.04 7.82
N LYS A 43 3.78 -8.23 7.52
CA LYS A 43 3.07 -8.48 6.25
C LYS A 43 1.84 -7.58 6.12
N LYS A 44 1.03 -7.44 7.19
CA LYS A 44 -0.16 -6.57 7.21
C LYS A 44 0.22 -5.09 7.05
N GLU A 45 1.24 -4.63 7.79
CA GLU A 45 1.78 -3.27 7.68
C GLU A 45 2.23 -2.95 6.25
N LEU A 46 2.99 -3.85 5.61
CA LEU A 46 3.42 -3.65 4.23
C LEU A 46 2.24 -3.51 3.26
N ILE A 47 1.22 -4.36 3.38
CA ILE A 47 0.01 -4.27 2.55
C ILE A 47 -0.69 -2.92 2.78
N ALA A 48 -0.83 -2.49 4.03
CA ALA A 48 -1.44 -1.21 4.38
C ALA A 48 -0.68 -0.02 3.80
N LEU A 49 0.65 -0.05 3.82
CA LEU A 49 1.47 1.00 3.21
C LEU A 49 1.32 1.04 1.68
N TYR A 50 1.29 -0.13 1.02
CA TYR A 50 1.06 -0.19 -0.42
C TYR A 50 -0.34 0.30 -0.81
N SER A 51 -1.38 -0.09 -0.06
CA SER A 51 -2.75 0.36 -0.30
C SER A 51 -2.88 1.87 -0.09
N LEU A 52 -2.26 2.42 0.96
CA LEU A 52 -2.23 3.85 1.21
C LEU A 52 -1.49 4.63 0.12
N LYS A 53 -0.34 4.13 -0.34
CA LYS A 53 0.39 4.72 -1.47
C LYS A 53 -0.48 4.73 -2.74
N LYS A 54 -1.14 3.62 -3.04
CA LYS A 54 -2.07 3.51 -4.19
C LYS A 54 -3.24 4.49 -4.04
N TYR A 55 -3.85 4.57 -2.86
CA TYR A 55 -4.94 5.51 -2.58
C TYR A 55 -4.48 6.96 -2.77
N ARG A 56 -3.33 7.36 -2.22
CA ARG A 56 -2.78 8.71 -2.37
C ARG A 56 -2.54 9.07 -3.84
N TYR A 57 -1.98 8.14 -4.61
CA TYR A 57 -1.78 8.32 -6.05
C TYR A 57 -3.12 8.50 -6.78
N LEU A 58 -4.09 7.62 -6.53
CA LEU A 58 -5.42 7.72 -7.14
C LEU A 58 -6.11 9.03 -6.74
N LYS A 59 -6.12 9.39 -5.46
CA LYS A 59 -6.67 10.66 -5.00
C LYS A 59 -6.03 11.85 -5.72
N GLN A 60 -4.72 11.90 -5.84
CA GLN A 60 -4.04 12.99 -6.53
C GLN A 60 -4.43 13.08 -8.02
N ASN A 61 -4.53 11.96 -8.72
CA ASN A 61 -4.81 11.94 -10.16
C ASN A 61 -6.30 12.09 -10.48
N TYR A 62 -7.19 11.63 -9.61
CA TYR A 62 -8.64 11.65 -9.83
C TYR A 62 -9.38 12.76 -9.09
N SER A 63 -8.86 13.32 -7.98
CA SER A 63 -9.46 14.52 -7.36
C SER A 63 -9.33 15.77 -8.23
N ILE A 64 -8.42 15.78 -9.23
CA ILE A 64 -8.42 16.82 -10.28
C ILE A 64 -9.69 16.73 -11.14
N ASN A 65 -10.30 15.54 -11.27
CA ASN A 65 -11.57 15.34 -11.98
C ASN A 65 -12.81 15.65 -11.14
N GLU A 66 -12.75 15.73 -9.80
CA GLU A 66 -13.90 16.20 -8.99
C GLU A 66 -14.29 17.64 -9.40
N ASN A 67 -13.30 18.51 -9.61
CA ASN A 67 -13.53 19.86 -10.15
C ASN A 67 -14.16 19.85 -11.55
N LYS A 68 -13.94 18.79 -12.33
CA LYS A 68 -14.45 18.63 -13.69
C LYS A 68 -15.93 18.25 -13.69
N PHE A 69 -16.39 17.49 -12.70
CA PHE A 69 -17.81 17.23 -12.49
C PHE A 69 -18.55 18.52 -12.10
N ASP A 70 -18.01 19.29 -11.15
CA ASP A 70 -18.57 20.59 -10.76
C ASP A 70 -18.62 21.59 -11.93
N GLU A 71 -17.58 21.59 -12.79
CA GLU A 71 -17.56 22.40 -14.03
C GLU A 71 -18.66 21.95 -15.00
N ILE A 72 -18.81 20.64 -15.21
CA ILE A 72 -19.85 20.08 -16.10
C ILE A 72 -21.25 20.43 -15.59
N GLU A 73 -21.51 20.31 -14.28
CA GLU A 73 -22.80 20.68 -13.67
C GLU A 73 -23.12 22.16 -13.87
N ARG A 74 -22.15 23.06 -13.64
CA ARG A 74 -22.31 24.50 -13.91
C ARG A 74 -22.59 24.78 -15.38
N THR A 75 -21.98 24.02 -16.28
CA THR A 75 -22.17 24.18 -17.73
C THR A 75 -23.57 23.75 -18.15
N ILE A 76 -24.07 22.63 -17.60
CA ILE A 76 -25.43 22.13 -17.85
C ILE A 76 -26.48 23.13 -17.33
N GLN A 77 -26.33 23.63 -16.10
CA GLN A 77 -27.21 24.66 -15.54
C GLN A 77 -27.20 25.96 -16.36
N SER A 78 -26.04 26.36 -16.91
CA SER A 78 -25.95 27.51 -17.80
C SER A 78 -26.64 27.30 -19.15
N ILE A 79 -26.77 26.06 -19.62
CA ILE A 79 -27.48 25.74 -20.86
C ILE A 79 -28.99 25.72 -20.60
N GLU A 80 -29.43 25.09 -19.53
CA GLU A 80 -30.84 25.00 -19.13
C GLU A 80 -31.46 26.37 -18.82
N SER A 81 -30.68 27.32 -18.31
CA SER A 81 -31.12 28.69 -18.02
C SER A 81 -31.11 29.63 -19.23
N LYS A 82 -30.56 29.21 -20.37
CA LYS A 82 -30.52 29.97 -21.63
C LYS A 82 -31.59 29.52 -22.65
N VAL A 83 -32.30 28.43 -22.35
CA VAL A 83 -33.47 27.93 -23.09
C VAL A 83 -34.73 28.42 -22.40
#